data_AF-A0A1B7WUQ4-F1
#
_entry.id   AF-A0A1B7WUQ4-F1
#
_cell.length_a   1.000
_cell.length_b   1.000
_cell.length_c   1.000
_cell.angle_alpha   90.00
_cell.angle_beta   90.00
_cell.angle_gamma   90.00
#
_symmetry.space_group_name_H-M   'P 1'
#
loop_
_entity.id
_entity.type
_entity.pdbx_description
1 polymer ?
#
loop_
_entity_poly.entity_id
_entity_poly.type
_entity_poly.pdbx_seq_one_letter_code
_entity_poly.pdbx_strand_id
1 'polypeptide(L)'
;MLNRDEFVTYEGGCHCGAVRFQVLVNNHKVDDCNCSICSKKGFLHLIIPREQFTLLQGEDVLKTYTFNTGVAQHKFCGICGIHSFYVPRSHPDCIDVNVRCLDGNVIDNFQIVPFDGINWEENIHKLQRG
;
A
#
# COMPACT_ATOMS: atom_id res chain seq x y z
N MET A 1 10.02 17.56 15.32
CA MET A 1 8.55 17.49 15.31
C MET A 1 8.11 17.88 13.92
N LEU A 2 7.70 16.93 13.09
CA LEU A 2 7.18 17.22 11.75
C LEU A 2 5.74 17.74 11.93
N ASN A 3 5.43 18.89 11.30
CA ASN A 3 4.08 19.42 11.27
C ASN A 3 3.16 18.41 10.59
N ARG A 4 1.98 18.13 11.16
CA ARG A 4 0.98 17.18 10.62
C ARG A 4 0.35 17.60 9.29
N ASP A 5 0.74 18.76 8.75
CA ASP A 5 0.25 19.33 7.49
C ASP A 5 1.31 19.36 6.37
N GLU A 6 2.53 18.87 6.63
CA GLU A 6 3.60 18.83 5.62
C GLU A 6 3.65 17.47 4.92
N PHE A 7 3.56 17.48 3.60
CA PHE A 7 3.71 16.28 2.79
C PHE A 7 5.19 15.94 2.61
N VAL A 8 5.53 14.68 2.84
CA VAL A 8 6.82 14.09 2.49
C VAL A 8 6.66 13.23 1.25
N THR A 9 7.51 13.45 0.27
CA THR A 9 7.54 12.63 -0.95
C THR A 9 8.41 11.40 -0.73
N TYR A 10 7.88 10.23 -1.08
CA TYR A 10 8.64 8.98 -1.17
C TYR A 10 8.55 8.40 -2.57
N GLU A 11 9.61 7.74 -3.00
CA GLU A 11 9.59 6.88 -4.18
C GLU A 11 9.68 5.41 -3.77
N GLY A 12 9.23 4.54 -4.65
CA GLY A 12 9.27 3.11 -4.43
C GLY A 12 9.03 2.32 -5.69
N GLY A 13 9.04 1.00 -5.56
CA GLY A 13 8.81 0.13 -6.70
C GLY A 13 8.83 -1.35 -6.36
N CYS A 14 8.71 -2.16 -7.39
CA CYS A 14 8.98 -3.58 -7.27
C CYS A 14 10.49 -3.87 -7.17
N HIS A 15 10.84 -5.09 -6.78
CA HIS A 15 12.25 -5.50 -6.61
C HIS A 15 13.10 -5.35 -7.89
N CYS A 16 12.56 -5.70 -9.07
CA CYS A 16 13.32 -5.61 -10.31
C CYS A 16 13.38 -4.20 -10.91
N GLY A 17 12.72 -3.21 -10.29
CA GLY A 17 12.68 -1.82 -10.76
C GLY A 17 11.77 -1.57 -11.96
N ALA A 18 11.13 -2.60 -12.54
CA ALA A 18 10.25 -2.43 -13.70
C ALA A 18 8.95 -1.66 -13.39
N VAL A 19 8.51 -1.66 -12.13
CA VAL A 19 7.38 -0.87 -11.63
C VAL A 19 7.93 0.16 -10.66
N ARG A 20 7.68 1.44 -10.93
CA ARG A 20 8.14 2.58 -10.12
C ARG A 20 7.00 3.54 -9.84
N PHE A 21 6.94 4.08 -8.64
CA PHE A 21 5.89 5.01 -8.22
C PHE A 21 6.43 6.07 -7.27
N GLN A 22 5.64 7.13 -7.10
CA GLN A 22 5.84 8.18 -6.12
C GLN A 22 4.58 8.33 -5.26
N VAL A 23 4.78 8.64 -3.97
CA VAL A 23 3.70 8.95 -3.03
C VAL A 23 3.98 10.23 -2.26
N LEU A 24 2.92 10.99 -1.99
CA LEU A 24 2.90 12.10 -1.04
C LEU A 24 2.29 11.59 0.27
N VAL A 25 2.98 11.78 1.39
CA VAL A 25 2.56 11.25 2.70
C VAL A 25 2.62 12.35 3.75
N ASN A 26 1.48 12.66 4.34
CA ASN A 26 1.31 13.56 5.49
C ASN A 26 0.92 12.80 6.78
N ASN A 27 0.61 11.52 6.68
CA ASN A 27 0.30 10.63 7.81
C ASN A 27 1.11 9.34 7.72
N HIS A 28 2.06 9.17 8.64
CA HIS A 28 2.98 8.03 8.68
C HIS A 28 2.48 6.86 9.53
N LYS A 29 1.17 6.71 9.73
CA LYS A 29 0.60 5.51 10.34
C LYS A 29 0.36 4.44 9.27
N VAL A 30 0.77 3.20 9.54
CA VAL A 30 0.54 2.05 8.66
C VAL A 30 -0.06 0.88 9.42
N ASP A 31 -0.92 0.12 8.76
CA ASP A 31 -1.58 -1.03 9.38
C ASP A 31 -0.87 -2.34 9.02
N ASP A 32 -0.57 -3.16 10.03
CA ASP A 32 0.00 -4.51 9.89
C ASP A 32 -1.11 -5.56 10.03
N CYS A 33 -1.62 -6.00 8.89
CA CYS A 33 -2.80 -6.87 8.80
C CYS A 33 -2.42 -8.35 8.93
N ASN A 34 -2.98 -9.01 9.94
CA ASN A 34 -2.73 -10.43 10.22
C ASN A 34 -3.51 -11.42 9.32
N CYS A 35 -4.27 -10.96 8.31
CA CYS A 35 -5.01 -11.88 7.45
C CYS A 35 -4.05 -12.74 6.59
N SER A 36 -4.55 -13.87 6.09
CA SER A 36 -3.70 -14.89 5.47
C SER A 36 -2.93 -14.39 4.23
N ILE A 37 -3.53 -13.53 3.40
CA ILE A 37 -2.88 -12.98 2.22
C ILE A 37 -1.90 -11.85 2.57
N CYS A 38 -2.24 -10.97 3.51
CA CYS A 38 -1.36 -9.87 3.93
C CYS A 38 -0.12 -10.39 4.64
N SER A 39 -0.29 -11.39 5.51
CA SER A 39 0.83 -12.09 6.17
C SER A 39 1.79 -12.72 5.16
N LYS A 40 1.28 -13.37 4.10
CA LYS A 40 2.12 -13.97 3.04
C LYS A 40 2.84 -12.93 2.19
N LYS A 41 2.23 -11.77 1.96
CA LYS A 41 2.83 -10.66 1.21
C LYS A 41 3.80 -9.82 2.05
N GLY A 42 3.75 -9.94 3.38
CA GLY A 42 4.46 -9.04 4.30
C GLY A 42 4.02 -7.59 4.15
N PHE A 43 2.73 -7.36 3.86
CA PHE A 43 2.22 -6.06 3.47
C PHE A 43 2.04 -5.14 4.69
N LEU A 44 2.65 -3.96 4.65
CA LEU A 44 2.40 -2.87 5.61
C LEU A 44 1.60 -1.78 4.90
N HIS A 45 0.35 -1.62 5.31
CA HIS A 45 -0.66 -0.90 4.56
C HIS A 45 -0.58 0.62 4.79
N LEU A 46 -0.30 1.35 3.72
CA LEU A 46 -0.40 2.81 3.64
C LEU A 46 -1.47 3.18 2.62
N ILE A 47 -2.68 3.46 3.10
CA ILE A 47 -3.83 3.82 2.26
C ILE A 47 -3.81 5.33 2.07
N ILE A 48 -3.64 5.81 0.83
CA ILE A 48 -3.60 7.23 0.49
C ILE A 48 -4.63 7.56 -0.61
N PRO A 49 -5.15 8.80 -0.65
CA PRO A 49 -5.93 9.30 -1.77
C PRO A 49 -5.21 9.11 -3.11
N ARG A 50 -5.95 8.82 -4.18
CA ARG A 50 -5.38 8.54 -5.50
C ARG A 50 -4.54 9.70 -6.05
N GLU A 51 -4.93 10.93 -5.75
CA GLU A 51 -4.22 12.15 -6.14
C GLU A 51 -2.84 12.28 -5.48
N GLN A 52 -2.57 11.55 -4.40
CA GLN A 52 -1.27 11.50 -3.72
C GLN A 52 -0.36 10.40 -4.27
N PHE A 53 -0.82 9.61 -5.25
CA PHE A 53 -0.06 8.53 -5.87
C PHE A 53 0.19 8.82 -7.34
N THR A 54 1.43 8.63 -7.79
CA THR A 54 1.78 8.68 -9.22
C THR A 54 2.52 7.42 -9.62
N LEU A 55 2.00 6.70 -10.62
CA LEU A 55 2.73 5.62 -11.29
C LEU A 55 3.74 6.25 -12.25
N LEU A 56 5.03 6.01 -12.05
CA LEU A 56 6.11 6.55 -12.87
C LEU A 56 6.46 5.60 -14.03
N GLN A 57 6.40 4.29 -13.79
CA GLN A 57 6.75 3.27 -14.78
C GLN A 57 6.06 1.92 -14.48
N GLY A 58 5.85 1.12 -15.52
CA GLY A 58 5.59 -0.32 -15.41
C GLY A 58 4.14 -0.73 -15.54
N GLU A 59 3.29 0.14 -16.08
CA GLU A 59 1.87 -0.16 -16.31
C GLU A 59 1.67 -1.39 -17.22
N ASP A 60 2.54 -1.58 -18.19
CA ASP A 60 2.57 -2.70 -19.14
C ASP A 60 2.94 -4.04 -18.49
N VAL A 61 3.77 -4.02 -17.45
CA VAL A 61 4.22 -5.21 -16.72
C VAL A 61 3.39 -5.52 -15.48
N LEU A 62 2.50 -4.60 -15.05
CA LEU A 62 1.59 -4.83 -13.94
C LEU A 62 0.55 -5.90 -14.28
N LYS A 63 0.37 -6.84 -13.37
CA LYS A 63 -0.70 -7.83 -13.40
C LYS A 63 -1.70 -7.51 -12.31
N THR A 64 -2.98 -7.82 -12.57
CA THR A 64 -4.07 -7.63 -11.61
C THR A 64 -4.68 -8.97 -11.28
N TYR A 65 -4.76 -9.28 -10.00
CA TYR A 65 -5.52 -10.41 -9.49
C TYR A 65 -6.72 -9.90 -8.70
N THR A 66 -7.91 -10.38 -9.04
CA THR A 66 -9.16 -10.07 -8.37
C THR A 66 -9.83 -11.39 -7.95
N PHE A 67 -10.58 -11.36 -6.86
CA PHE A 67 -11.37 -12.50 -6.38
C PHE A 67 -12.59 -12.00 -5.58
N ASN A 68 -13.50 -12.92 -5.23
CA ASN A 68 -14.74 -12.63 -4.51
C ASN A 68 -15.56 -11.51 -5.18
N THR A 69 -15.75 -10.36 -4.52
CA THR A 69 -16.52 -9.23 -5.06
C THR A 69 -15.84 -8.51 -6.22
N GLY A 70 -14.55 -8.76 -6.47
CA GLY A 70 -13.77 -8.13 -7.53
C GLY A 70 -13.38 -6.67 -7.28
N VAL A 71 -13.80 -6.08 -6.15
CA VAL A 71 -13.52 -4.67 -5.81
C VAL A 71 -12.03 -4.44 -5.55
N ALA A 72 -11.39 -5.34 -4.79
CA ALA A 72 -9.96 -5.27 -4.58
C ALA A 72 -9.23 -5.66 -5.86
N GLN A 73 -8.39 -4.76 -6.37
CA GLN A 73 -7.57 -5.01 -7.54
C GLN A 73 -6.13 -5.22 -7.12
N HIS A 74 -5.75 -6.44 -6.72
CA HIS A 74 -4.39 -6.74 -6.27
C HIS A 74 -3.40 -6.62 -7.43
N LYS A 75 -2.68 -5.50 -7.48
CA LYS A 75 -1.62 -5.29 -8.47
C LYS A 75 -0.33 -5.97 -8.01
N PHE A 76 0.44 -6.50 -8.95
CA PHE A 76 1.80 -7.00 -8.74
C PHE A 76 2.62 -6.90 -10.01
N CYS A 77 3.94 -6.82 -9.85
CA CYS A 77 4.86 -6.87 -10.99
C CYS A 77 4.83 -8.28 -11.62
N GLY A 78 4.47 -8.38 -12.90
CA GLY A 78 4.46 -9.64 -13.63
C GLY A 78 5.85 -10.26 -13.86
N ILE A 79 6.93 -9.50 -13.59
CA ILE A 79 8.32 -9.97 -13.75
C ILE A 79 8.83 -10.59 -12.44
N CYS A 80 8.70 -9.89 -11.31
CA CYS A 80 9.30 -10.33 -10.04
C CYS A 80 8.27 -10.68 -8.94
N GLY A 81 6.97 -10.59 -9.21
CA GLY A 81 5.91 -11.00 -8.29
C GLY A 81 5.61 -10.03 -7.12
N ILE A 82 6.34 -8.93 -6.99
CA ILE A 82 6.17 -8.00 -5.86
C ILE A 82 4.85 -7.23 -5.96
N HIS A 83 4.12 -7.19 -4.84
CA HIS A 83 2.91 -6.40 -4.63
C HIS A 83 3.28 -5.04 -4.00
N SER A 84 3.69 -4.09 -4.84
CA SER A 84 4.13 -2.77 -4.39
C SER A 84 2.98 -1.84 -3.95
N PHE A 85 1.83 -1.96 -4.61
CA PHE A 85 0.61 -1.22 -4.27
C PHE A 85 -0.61 -1.95 -4.85
N TYR A 86 -1.81 -1.56 -4.46
CA TYR A 86 -3.05 -2.04 -5.07
C TYR A 86 -4.24 -1.11 -4.77
N VAL A 87 -5.41 -1.38 -5.35
CA VAL A 87 -6.66 -0.71 -4.96
C VAL A 87 -7.36 -1.56 -3.89
N PRO A 88 -7.50 -1.09 -2.64
CA PRO A 88 -8.08 -1.87 -1.57
C PRO A 88 -9.61 -1.94 -1.66
N ARG A 89 -10.21 -3.00 -1.11
CA ARG A 89 -11.67 -3.12 -0.99
C ARG A 89 -12.25 -2.09 -0.01
N SER A 90 -11.53 -1.74 1.05
CA SER A 90 -12.00 -0.81 2.09
C SER A 90 -12.13 0.62 1.59
N HIS A 91 -11.27 1.03 0.65
CA HIS A 91 -11.23 2.37 0.07
C HIS A 91 -10.99 2.29 -1.45
N PRO A 92 -12.04 1.99 -2.26
CA PRO A 92 -11.88 1.76 -3.71
C PRO A 92 -11.41 2.98 -4.52
N ASP A 93 -11.55 4.17 -3.95
CA ASP A 93 -11.07 5.46 -4.48
C ASP A 93 -9.59 5.73 -4.15
N CYS A 94 -8.99 4.97 -3.24
CA CYS A 94 -7.62 5.15 -2.76
C CYS A 94 -6.62 4.18 -3.41
N ILE A 95 -5.33 4.38 -3.11
CA ILE A 95 -4.25 3.43 -3.37
C ILE A 95 -3.68 2.97 -2.03
N ASP A 96 -3.46 1.67 -1.90
CA ASP A 96 -2.83 1.05 -0.73
C ASP A 96 -1.41 0.60 -1.10
N VAL A 97 -0.42 1.28 -0.54
CA VAL A 97 1.01 1.07 -0.82
C VAL A 97 1.61 0.19 0.25
N ASN A 98 2.41 -0.80 -0.17
CA ASN A 98 3.22 -1.57 0.76
C ASN A 98 4.46 -0.75 1.11
N VAL A 99 4.56 -0.23 2.34
CA VAL A 99 5.70 0.66 2.68
C VAL A 99 7.06 -0.04 2.64
N ARG A 100 7.09 -1.38 2.63
CA ARG A 100 8.32 -2.16 2.40
C ARG A 100 8.87 -2.04 0.99
N CYS A 101 8.08 -1.49 0.07
CA CYS A 101 8.45 -1.25 -1.32
C CYS A 101 8.86 0.22 -1.56
N LEU A 102 8.92 1.05 -0.52
CA LEU A 102 9.53 2.36 -0.60
C LEU A 102 11.05 2.23 -0.62
N ASP A 103 11.71 3.12 -1.33
CA ASP A 103 13.16 3.14 -1.44
C ASP A 103 13.82 3.67 -0.16
N GLY A 104 15.00 3.13 0.13
CA GLY A 104 15.78 3.49 1.33
C GLY A 104 15.25 2.86 2.62
N ASN A 105 15.90 3.19 3.74
CA ASN A 105 15.44 2.72 5.05
C ASN A 105 14.46 3.73 5.66
N VAL A 106 13.23 3.75 5.14
CA VAL A 106 12.20 4.72 5.56
C VAL A 106 11.18 4.16 6.54
N ILE A 107 11.20 2.85 6.80
CA ILE A 107 10.19 2.17 7.65
C ILE A 107 10.16 2.76 9.06
N ASP A 108 11.32 3.17 9.60
CA ASP A 108 11.43 3.77 10.94
C ASP A 108 10.71 5.13 11.05
N ASN A 109 10.34 5.75 9.93
CA ASN A 109 9.51 6.96 9.91
C ASN A 109 8.02 6.65 10.14
N PHE A 110 7.61 5.38 10.05
CA PHE A 110 6.22 4.96 10.11
C PHE A 110 5.87 4.31 11.46
N GLN A 111 4.73 4.70 12.02
CA GLN A 111 4.13 4.02 13.14
C GLN A 111 3.36 2.80 12.64
N ILE A 112 3.86 1.60 12.94
CA ILE A 112 3.19 0.34 12.62
C ILE A 112 2.13 0.04 13.67
N VAL A 113 0.89 -0.16 13.24
CA VAL A 113 -0.26 -0.46 14.09
C VAL A 113 -0.80 -1.84 13.72
N PRO A 114 -0.89 -2.80 14.66
CA PRO A 114 -1.49 -4.09 14.38
C PRO A 114 -2.96 -3.97 13.97
N PHE A 115 -3.36 -4.71 12.94
CA PHE A 115 -4.73 -4.78 12.45
C PHE A 115 -5.23 -6.23 12.40
N ASP A 116 -6.40 -6.46 13.00
CA ASP A 116 -7.06 -7.76 13.00
C ASP A 116 -7.88 -7.97 11.70
N GLY A 117 -7.18 -8.39 10.65
CA GLY A 117 -7.78 -8.74 9.37
C GLY A 117 -8.36 -10.15 9.30
N ILE A 118 -8.14 -11.00 10.31
CA ILE A 118 -8.84 -12.29 10.43
C ILE A 118 -10.33 -12.03 10.70
N ASN A 119 -10.64 -11.08 11.58
CA ASN A 119 -12.02 -10.67 11.90
C ASN A 119 -12.41 -9.40 11.11
N TRP A 120 -12.30 -9.46 9.77
CA TRP A 120 -12.42 -8.30 8.87
C TRP A 120 -13.68 -7.46 9.06
N GLU A 121 -14.88 -8.09 9.05
CA GLU A 121 -16.16 -7.36 9.08
C GLU A 121 -16.35 -6.58 10.39
N GLU A 122 -15.75 -7.04 11.48
CA GLU A 122 -15.78 -6.36 12.78
C GLU A 122 -14.76 -5.21 12.85
N ASN A 123 -13.69 -5.24 12.06
CA ASN A 123 -12.55 -4.35 12.23
C ASN A 123 -12.35 -3.33 11.10
N ILE A 124 -13.00 -3.50 9.94
CA ILE A 124 -12.80 -2.62 8.75
C ILE A 124 -12.94 -1.13 9.07
N HIS A 125 -13.85 -0.76 9.98
CA HIS A 125 -14.08 0.64 10.39
C HIS A 125 -12.88 1.31 11.10
N LYS A 126 -11.87 0.54 11.51
CA LYS A 126 -10.65 1.03 12.15
C LYS A 126 -9.58 1.45 11.15
N LEU A 127 -9.69 1.01 9.88
CA LEU A 127 -8.79 1.43 8.81
C LEU A 127 -9.03 2.90 8.50
N GLN A 128 -7.95 3.67 8.45
CA GLN A 128 -7.98 5.08 8.12
C GLN A 128 -7.22 5.31 6.82
N ARG A 129 -7.70 6.23 5.98
CA ARG A 129 -6.87 6.80 4.92
C ARG A 129 -5.93 7.85 5.51
N GLY A 130 -4.73 7.93 4.95
CA GLY A 130 -3.74 8.98 5.19
C GLY A 130 -4.24 10.35 4.81
#